data_AF-A0AAE2D269-F1
#
_entry.id   AF-A0AAE2D269-F1
#
_cell.length_a   1.000
_cell.length_b   1.000
_cell.length_c   1.000
_cell.angle_alpha   90.00
_cell.angle_beta   90.00
_cell.angle_gamma   90.00
#
_symmetry.space_group_name_H-M   'P 1'
#
loop_
_entity.id
_entity.type
_entity.pdbx_description
1 polymer ?
#
loop_
_entity_poly.entity_id
_entity_poly.type
_entity_poly.pdbx_seq_one_letter_code
_entity_poly.pdbx_strand_id
1 'polypeptide(L)'
;MVTMDPIKMEMLLDEQLKLMKLVTSSKSTSETSSTVPVPNSTLSVDGIINSIAEFNYDPEANVTFDTWFRRYEDLFMFDLASQDDSWKVRLLLRKLGAAELDKYCNLILPQNPRDRTFTETCTTLSQHFGDNSSLFNIRYRCLKLKMNESDDFLTHVGIVNRECERFKLKDLSEDQFKSLILICSLQSERFADIRTRLLHRLDQEPTLSLKDIAAEHQRLTNLKHDTTLVQSGGHSEIEVHAVHQKPSPRQLTPATTTPTSCAKPADKKRPIPPSRCWNCGAWHFAKFCPFKNYRCRKCDMLGHKETFCKQKETRTRSRSRRRFRSFSKPAESLSVSTVNHIHQRPARKYVSVQINGQ
;
A
#
# COMPACT_ATOMS: atom_id res chain seq x y z
N MET A 1 40.32 -56.56 24.70
CA MET A 1 39.03 -57.25 24.95
C MET A 1 38.96 -57.46 26.46
N VAL A 2 38.21 -56.61 27.16
CA VAL A 2 38.08 -56.70 28.63
C VAL A 2 36.97 -57.70 28.91
N THR A 3 37.34 -58.92 29.29
CA THR A 3 36.42 -59.95 29.75
C THR A 3 35.88 -59.53 31.11
N MET A 4 34.59 -59.15 31.17
CA MET A 4 33.89 -58.93 32.43
C MET A 4 33.77 -60.27 33.18
N ASP A 5 34.06 -60.23 34.48
CA ASP A 5 34.02 -61.35 35.40
C ASP A 5 32.59 -61.96 35.46
N PRO A 6 32.41 -63.28 35.24
CA PRO A 6 31.11 -63.96 35.27
C PRO A 6 30.32 -63.72 36.56
N ILE A 7 31.01 -63.61 37.69
CA ILE A 7 30.39 -63.40 39.01
C ILE A 7 29.75 -62.01 39.08
N LYS A 8 30.38 -61.02 38.43
CA LYS A 8 29.90 -59.64 38.42
C LYS A 8 28.66 -59.47 37.52
N MET A 9 28.51 -60.32 36.50
CA MET A 9 27.35 -60.35 35.62
C MET A 9 26.14 -61.00 36.30
N GLU A 10 26.36 -62.06 37.08
CA GLU A 10 25.32 -62.74 37.85
C GLU A 10 24.78 -61.85 38.98
N MET A 11 25.65 -61.10 39.67
CA MET A 11 25.23 -60.11 40.67
C MET A 11 24.38 -58.96 40.07
N LEU A 12 24.72 -58.50 38.87
CA LEU A 12 23.95 -57.47 38.16
C LEU A 12 22.57 -57.97 37.71
N LEU A 13 22.48 -59.23 37.29
CA LEU A 13 21.21 -59.87 36.94
C LEU A 13 20.32 -60.09 38.17
N ASP A 14 20.88 -60.48 39.32
CA ASP A 14 20.12 -60.63 40.57
C ASP A 14 19.64 -59.28 41.12
N GLU A 15 20.43 -58.22 40.95
CA GLU A 15 20.05 -56.85 41.31
C GLU A 15 18.90 -56.33 40.41
N GLN A 16 18.96 -56.57 39.10
CA GLN A 16 17.87 -56.25 38.18
C GLN A 16 16.60 -57.05 38.48
N LEU A 17 16.73 -58.32 38.88
CA LEU A 17 15.59 -59.16 39.25
C LEU A 17 14.93 -58.69 40.56
N LYS A 18 15.73 -58.20 41.52
CA LYS A 18 15.22 -57.59 42.77
C LYS A 18 14.49 -56.28 42.50
N LEU A 19 15.01 -55.43 41.62
CA LEU A 19 14.34 -54.19 41.21
C LEU A 19 13.01 -54.48 40.48
N MET A 20 12.98 -55.48 39.59
CA MET A 20 11.75 -55.90 38.89
C MET A 20 10.70 -56.49 39.85
N LYS A 21 11.14 -57.23 40.89
CA LYS A 21 10.26 -57.75 41.95
C LYS A 21 9.72 -56.66 42.88
N LEU A 22 10.51 -55.61 43.14
CA LEU A 22 10.09 -54.46 43.95
C LEU A 22 9.02 -53.62 43.23
N VAL A 23 9.15 -53.44 41.92
CA VAL A 23 8.18 -52.72 41.06
C VAL A 23 6.89 -53.51 40.84
N THR A 24 6.94 -54.85 40.88
CA THR A 24 5.74 -55.71 40.77
C THR A 24 5.01 -55.89 42.11
N SER A 25 5.75 -55.88 43.22
CA SER A 25 5.16 -55.94 44.58
C SER A 25 4.50 -54.63 45.00
N SER A 26 4.99 -53.46 44.54
CA SER A 26 4.33 -52.17 44.78
C SER A 26 3.02 -51.99 44.00
N LYS A 27 2.76 -52.83 43.00
CA LYS A 27 1.52 -52.84 42.20
C LYS A 27 0.42 -53.74 42.78
N SER A 28 0.68 -54.50 43.84
CA SER A 28 -0.21 -55.59 44.30
C SER A 28 -0.69 -55.51 45.77
N THR A 29 -0.52 -54.37 46.46
CA THR A 29 -1.13 -54.15 47.79
C THR A 29 -2.25 -53.09 47.76
N SER A 30 -3.38 -53.44 47.16
CA SER A 30 -4.73 -53.02 47.61
C SER A 30 -5.81 -53.73 46.78
N GLU A 31 -6.13 -54.96 47.17
CA GLU A 31 -7.44 -55.55 46.91
C GLU A 31 -7.99 -56.10 48.24
N THR A 32 -8.93 -55.37 48.84
CA THR A 32 -10.04 -55.94 49.62
C THR A 32 -11.20 -54.92 49.63
N SER A 33 -12.24 -55.24 48.87
CA SER A 33 -13.64 -54.80 49.00
C SER A 33 -13.99 -53.33 48.72
N SER A 34 -14.13 -52.98 47.45
CA SER A 34 -15.27 -52.21 46.91
C SER A 34 -15.14 -52.11 45.38
N THR A 35 -16.24 -52.39 44.68
CA THR A 35 -16.36 -52.27 43.22
C THR A 35 -16.10 -50.81 42.79
N VAL A 36 -14.91 -50.53 42.28
CA VAL A 36 -14.58 -49.22 41.67
C VAL A 36 -13.97 -49.51 40.29
N PRO A 37 -14.49 -48.91 39.19
CA PRO A 37 -13.87 -49.07 37.88
C PRO A 37 -12.50 -48.38 37.90
N VAL A 38 -11.52 -49.03 37.28
CA VAL A 38 -10.19 -48.47 36.97
C VAL A 38 -10.39 -47.07 36.35
N PRO A 39 -9.83 -45.99 36.93
CA PRO A 39 -9.87 -44.71 36.26
C PRO A 39 -8.88 -44.79 35.10
N ASN A 40 -9.38 -45.01 33.88
CA ASN A 40 -8.83 -44.27 32.77
C ASN A 40 -8.86 -42.81 33.21
N SER A 41 -7.70 -42.18 33.35
CA SER A 41 -7.55 -40.77 33.74
C SER A 41 -8.12 -39.84 32.66
N THR A 42 -9.39 -40.02 32.34
CA THR A 42 -10.22 -39.06 31.64
C THR A 42 -10.50 -37.96 32.65
N LEU A 43 -10.02 -36.75 32.36
CA LEU A 43 -10.35 -35.57 33.16
C LEU A 43 -11.88 -35.52 33.31
N SER A 44 -12.36 -35.35 34.54
CA SER A 44 -13.77 -35.07 34.77
C SER A 44 -14.21 -33.89 33.91
N VAL A 45 -15.45 -33.91 33.40
CA VAL A 45 -16.02 -32.83 32.59
C VAL A 45 -15.84 -31.47 33.29
N ASP A 46 -16.04 -31.40 34.60
CA ASP A 46 -15.83 -30.17 35.37
C ASP A 46 -14.36 -29.73 35.41
N GLY A 47 -13.43 -30.69 35.43
CA GLY A 47 -11.99 -30.43 35.34
C GLY A 47 -11.60 -29.83 33.98
N ILE A 48 -12.18 -30.36 32.89
CA ILE A 48 -12.00 -29.82 31.54
C ILE A 48 -12.60 -28.41 31.44
N ILE A 49 -13.80 -28.21 31.97
CA ILE A 49 -14.43 -26.88 31.96
C ILE A 49 -13.55 -25.88 32.70
N ASN A 50 -12.98 -26.24 33.85
CA ASN A 50 -12.15 -25.33 34.64
C ASN A 50 -10.76 -25.09 34.03
N SER A 51 -10.25 -25.97 33.18
CA SER A 51 -8.95 -25.79 32.52
C SER A 51 -9.01 -24.82 31.32
N ILE A 52 -10.21 -24.59 30.76
CA ILE A 52 -10.40 -23.62 29.68
C ILE A 52 -10.41 -22.20 30.26
N ALA A 53 -9.40 -21.40 29.90
CA ALA A 53 -9.28 -20.00 30.29
C ALA A 53 -10.33 -19.15 29.56
N GLU A 54 -10.76 -18.05 30.18
CA GLU A 54 -11.64 -17.08 29.53
C GLU A 54 -10.95 -16.47 28.29
N PHE A 55 -11.74 -16.21 27.25
CA PHE A 55 -11.31 -15.56 26.00
C PHE A 55 -11.67 -14.08 26.03
N ASN A 56 -10.67 -13.22 25.89
CA ASN A 56 -10.84 -11.78 25.67
C ASN A 56 -10.10 -11.41 24.39
N TYR A 57 -10.79 -10.79 23.44
CA TYR A 57 -10.21 -10.52 22.14
C TYR A 57 -9.23 -9.35 22.21
N ASP A 58 -7.97 -9.63 21.88
CA ASP A 58 -6.91 -8.62 21.76
C ASP A 58 -6.06 -8.91 20.51
N PRO A 59 -6.39 -8.32 19.36
CA PRO A 59 -5.66 -8.54 18.12
C PRO A 59 -4.24 -7.94 18.14
N GLU A 60 -3.94 -6.98 19.01
CA GLU A 60 -2.60 -6.38 19.11
C GLU A 60 -1.64 -7.32 19.84
N ALA A 61 -2.11 -7.97 20.91
CA ALA A 61 -1.38 -9.03 21.61
C ALA A 61 -1.49 -10.41 20.93
N ASN A 62 -2.11 -10.49 19.74
CA ASN A 62 -2.36 -11.75 19.01
C ASN A 62 -3.22 -12.75 19.81
N VAL A 63 -4.09 -12.26 20.68
CA VAL A 63 -5.13 -13.04 21.35
C VAL A 63 -6.37 -13.05 20.45
N THR A 64 -6.31 -13.88 19.41
CA THR A 64 -7.43 -14.14 18.50
C THR A 64 -8.17 -15.42 18.89
N PHE A 65 -9.41 -15.57 18.43
CA PHE A 65 -10.20 -16.76 18.66
C PHE A 65 -9.46 -18.01 18.17
N ASP A 66 -8.87 -17.98 16.98
CA ASP A 66 -8.14 -19.13 16.43
C ASP A 66 -6.94 -19.52 17.31
N THR A 67 -6.17 -18.53 17.78
CA THR A 67 -4.99 -18.77 18.63
C THR A 67 -5.41 -19.33 20.00
N TRP A 68 -6.47 -18.76 20.58
CA TRP A 68 -7.00 -19.21 21.87
C TRP A 68 -7.62 -20.61 21.75
N PHE A 69 -8.46 -20.84 20.75
CA PHE A 69 -9.22 -22.08 20.55
C PHE A 69 -8.32 -23.25 20.20
N ARG A 70 -7.24 -23.04 19.44
CA ARG A 70 -6.25 -24.08 19.10
C ARG A 70 -5.67 -24.79 20.33
N ARG A 71 -5.64 -24.14 21.50
CA ARG A 71 -5.18 -24.77 22.76
C ARG A 71 -6.18 -25.77 23.33
N TYR A 72 -7.44 -25.67 22.92
CA TYR A 72 -8.58 -26.41 23.46
C TYR A 72 -9.32 -27.24 22.41
N GLU A 73 -8.96 -27.11 21.13
CA GLU A 73 -9.59 -27.79 20.00
C GLU A 73 -9.68 -29.31 20.23
N ASP A 74 -8.58 -29.93 20.64
CA ASP A 74 -8.52 -31.36 20.95
C ASP A 74 -9.48 -31.76 22.09
N LEU A 75 -9.71 -30.89 23.08
CA LEU A 75 -10.66 -31.16 24.16
C LEU A 75 -12.08 -31.29 23.59
N PHE A 76 -12.47 -30.43 22.65
CA PHE A 76 -13.78 -30.48 22.02
C PHE A 76 -13.92 -31.68 21.04
N MET A 77 -12.82 -32.05 20.39
CA MET A 77 -12.78 -33.13 19.40
C MET A 77 -12.72 -34.52 20.01
N PHE A 78 -11.99 -34.71 21.11
CA PHE A 78 -11.74 -36.02 21.71
C PHE A 78 -12.39 -36.17 23.07
N ASP A 79 -12.09 -35.30 24.04
CA ASP A 79 -12.57 -35.46 25.42
C ASP A 79 -14.07 -35.15 25.58
N LEU A 80 -14.59 -34.23 24.77
CA LEU A 80 -15.99 -33.82 24.75
C LEU A 80 -16.72 -34.34 23.50
N ALA A 81 -16.14 -35.32 22.79
CA ALA A 81 -16.68 -35.86 21.54
C ALA A 81 -18.14 -36.33 21.68
N SER A 82 -18.46 -36.95 22.83
CA SER A 82 -19.78 -37.51 23.15
C SER A 82 -20.87 -36.46 23.43
N GLN A 83 -20.50 -35.20 23.61
CA GLN A 83 -21.45 -34.11 23.87
C GLN A 83 -22.10 -33.64 22.56
N ASP A 84 -23.37 -33.24 22.64
CA ASP A 84 -24.09 -32.65 21.52
C ASP A 84 -23.66 -31.20 21.27
N ASP A 85 -24.01 -30.68 20.10
CA ASP A 85 -23.64 -29.33 19.70
C ASP A 85 -24.19 -28.26 20.64
N SER A 86 -25.42 -28.41 21.13
CA SER A 86 -26.02 -27.43 22.05
C SER A 86 -25.24 -27.34 23.36
N TRP A 87 -24.71 -28.46 23.86
CA TRP A 87 -23.83 -28.47 25.02
C TRP A 87 -22.48 -27.84 24.72
N LYS A 88 -21.83 -28.22 23.61
CA LYS A 88 -20.51 -27.67 23.22
C LYS A 88 -20.57 -26.15 22.99
N VAL A 89 -21.61 -25.67 22.33
CA VAL A 89 -21.85 -24.23 22.11
C VAL A 89 -22.04 -23.52 23.45
N ARG A 90 -22.88 -24.04 24.36
CA ARG A 90 -23.05 -23.42 25.69
C ARG A 90 -21.76 -23.33 26.47
N LEU A 91 -20.92 -24.37 26.45
CA LEU A 91 -19.61 -24.33 27.10
C LEU A 91 -18.70 -23.27 26.46
N LEU A 92 -18.60 -23.26 25.13
CA LEU A 92 -17.76 -22.32 24.40
C LEU A 92 -18.15 -20.86 24.70
N LEU A 93 -19.44 -20.57 24.65
CA LEU A 93 -19.97 -19.22 24.93
C LEU A 93 -19.78 -18.79 26.38
N ARG A 94 -19.85 -19.73 27.34
CA ARG A 94 -19.54 -19.46 28.75
C ARG A 94 -18.07 -19.06 28.96
N LYS A 95 -17.19 -19.39 28.03
CA LYS A 95 -15.76 -19.09 28.09
C LYS A 95 -15.38 -17.84 27.29
N LEU A 96 -16.33 -17.17 26.65
CA LEU A 96 -16.12 -15.85 26.08
C LEU A 96 -16.26 -14.79 27.16
N GLY A 97 -15.43 -13.76 27.09
CA GLY A 97 -15.61 -12.53 27.84
C GLY A 97 -16.95 -11.88 27.53
N ALA A 98 -17.44 -11.06 28.45
CA ALA A 98 -18.78 -10.46 28.35
C ALA A 98 -18.98 -9.65 27.05
N ALA A 99 -17.97 -8.91 26.61
CA ALA A 99 -18.04 -8.11 25.38
C ALA A 99 -18.08 -8.99 24.12
N GLU A 100 -17.28 -10.05 24.09
CA GLU A 100 -17.23 -11.01 22.98
C GLU A 100 -18.54 -11.80 22.87
N LEU A 101 -19.09 -12.23 24.00
CA LEU A 101 -20.37 -12.92 24.06
C LEU A 101 -21.52 -12.05 23.56
N ASP A 102 -21.62 -10.81 24.04
CA ASP A 102 -22.66 -9.86 23.60
C ASP A 102 -22.59 -9.63 22.09
N LYS A 103 -21.38 -9.36 21.58
CA LYS A 103 -21.16 -9.15 20.14
C LYS A 103 -21.49 -10.41 19.33
N TYR A 104 -21.12 -11.61 19.79
CA TYR A 104 -21.52 -12.85 19.12
C TYR A 104 -23.05 -13.02 19.08
N CYS A 105 -23.74 -12.81 20.21
CA CYS A 105 -25.20 -12.91 20.28
C CYS A 105 -25.87 -11.94 19.29
N ASN A 106 -25.38 -10.70 19.20
CA ASN A 106 -25.88 -9.70 18.25
C ASN A 106 -25.67 -10.12 16.78
N LEU A 107 -24.57 -10.81 16.47
CA LEU A 107 -24.24 -11.24 15.10
C LEU A 107 -25.12 -12.38 14.58
N ILE A 108 -25.64 -13.23 15.47
CA ILE A 108 -26.44 -14.39 15.07
C ILE A 108 -27.95 -14.11 15.04
N LEU A 109 -28.39 -12.92 15.45
CA LEU A 109 -29.81 -12.55 15.43
C LEU A 109 -30.42 -12.76 14.04
N PRO A 110 -31.66 -13.30 13.95
CA PRO A 110 -32.58 -13.60 15.05
C PRO A 110 -32.42 -15.00 15.68
N GLN A 111 -31.38 -15.76 15.32
CA GLN A 111 -31.20 -17.14 15.79
C GLN A 111 -30.78 -17.21 17.27
N ASN A 112 -31.16 -18.29 17.96
CA ASN A 112 -30.66 -18.56 19.31
C ASN A 112 -29.30 -19.30 19.22
N PRO A 113 -28.33 -19.00 20.10
CA PRO A 113 -27.07 -19.76 20.10
C PRO A 113 -27.26 -21.28 20.27
N ARG A 114 -28.31 -21.72 20.98
CA ARG A 114 -28.59 -23.15 21.21
C ARG A 114 -29.02 -23.90 19.96
N ASP A 115 -29.48 -23.19 18.93
CA ASP A 115 -29.99 -23.74 17.69
C ASP A 115 -28.90 -23.83 16.61
N ARG A 116 -27.69 -23.31 16.90
CA ARG A 116 -26.54 -23.37 16.01
C ARG A 116 -25.71 -24.61 16.28
N THR A 117 -25.10 -25.12 15.22
CA THR A 117 -24.10 -26.18 15.36
C THR A 117 -22.83 -25.64 16.01
N PHE A 118 -22.03 -26.55 16.57
CA PHE A 118 -20.74 -26.20 17.15
C PHE A 118 -19.80 -25.61 16.08
N THR A 119 -19.77 -26.25 14.90
CA THR A 119 -18.96 -25.80 13.76
C THR A 119 -19.35 -24.39 13.30
N GLU A 120 -20.64 -24.11 13.09
CA GLU A 120 -21.10 -22.78 12.67
C GLU A 120 -20.75 -21.68 13.69
N THR A 121 -20.79 -22.04 14.98
CA THR A 121 -20.40 -21.13 16.07
C THR A 121 -18.91 -20.83 16.01
N CYS A 122 -18.06 -21.85 15.90
CA CYS A 122 -16.62 -21.67 15.73
C CYS A 122 -16.27 -20.86 14.48
N THR A 123 -16.96 -21.09 13.35
CA THR A 123 -16.77 -20.30 12.13
C THR A 123 -17.12 -18.82 12.34
N THR A 124 -18.25 -18.54 12.99
CA THR A 124 -18.67 -17.14 13.26
C THR A 124 -17.68 -16.45 14.19
N LEU A 125 -17.23 -17.15 15.24
CA LEU A 125 -16.24 -16.61 16.18
C LEU A 125 -14.88 -16.37 15.52
N SER A 126 -14.41 -17.31 14.70
CA SER A 126 -13.19 -17.15 13.90
C SER A 126 -13.31 -15.98 12.91
N GLN A 127 -14.44 -15.81 12.24
CA GLN A 127 -14.64 -14.70 11.31
C GLN A 127 -14.60 -13.32 12.00
N HIS A 128 -15.12 -13.19 13.22
CA HIS A 128 -15.28 -11.89 13.87
C HIS A 128 -14.21 -11.57 14.92
N PHE A 129 -13.60 -12.59 15.50
CA PHE A 129 -12.57 -12.50 16.53
C PHE A 129 -11.27 -13.23 16.13
N GLY A 130 -11.17 -13.67 14.88
CA GLY A 130 -9.92 -14.18 14.31
C GLY A 130 -8.97 -13.08 13.88
N ASP A 131 -7.91 -13.49 13.19
CA ASP A 131 -6.97 -12.58 12.54
C ASP A 131 -7.54 -12.05 11.22
N ASN A 132 -8.22 -10.91 11.29
CA ASN A 132 -8.82 -10.25 10.13
C ASN A 132 -7.85 -9.33 9.37
N SER A 133 -6.54 -9.49 9.58
CA SER A 133 -5.53 -8.72 8.85
C SER A 133 -5.50 -9.15 7.39
N SER A 134 -5.56 -8.19 6.46
CA SER A 134 -5.36 -8.51 5.04
C SER A 134 -3.97 -9.09 4.81
N LEU A 135 -3.82 -9.94 3.79
CA LEU A 135 -2.53 -10.56 3.46
C LEU A 135 -1.46 -9.49 3.17
N PHE A 136 -1.84 -8.38 2.53
CA PHE A 136 -0.97 -7.23 2.40
C PHE A 136 -0.52 -6.66 3.76
N ASN A 137 -1.43 -6.45 4.72
CA ASN A 137 -1.08 -5.90 6.03
C ASN A 137 -0.09 -6.79 6.77
N ILE A 138 -0.32 -8.10 6.76
CA ILE A 138 0.59 -9.11 7.33
C ILE A 138 1.96 -8.99 6.69
N ARG A 139 2.02 -8.99 5.35
CA ARG A 139 3.27 -8.88 4.61
C ARG A 139 4.00 -7.58 4.87
N TYR A 140 3.28 -6.47 4.90
CA TYR A 140 3.82 -5.15 5.19
C TYR A 140 4.40 -5.06 6.61
N ARG A 141 3.69 -5.59 7.61
CA ARG A 141 4.12 -5.63 9.01
C ARG A 141 5.40 -6.43 9.16
N CYS A 142 5.46 -7.62 8.54
CA CYS A 142 6.64 -8.46 8.53
C CYS A 142 7.86 -7.72 7.95
N LEU A 143 7.71 -7.01 6.82
CA LEU A 143 8.78 -6.21 6.20
C LEU A 143 9.20 -4.98 7.05
N LYS A 144 8.35 -4.57 8.00
CA LYS A 144 8.58 -3.46 8.91
C LYS A 144 8.98 -3.90 10.31
N LEU A 145 9.18 -5.20 10.54
CA LEU A 145 9.57 -5.71 11.84
C LEU A 145 10.87 -5.05 12.30
N LYS A 146 10.83 -4.62 13.56
CA LYS A 146 11.95 -4.10 14.31
C LYS A 146 11.86 -4.71 15.70
N MET A 147 12.99 -5.10 16.26
CA MET A 147 13.05 -5.54 17.65
C MET A 147 12.70 -4.37 18.57
N ASN A 148 11.76 -4.58 19.49
CA ASN A 148 11.45 -3.59 20.52
C ASN A 148 12.58 -3.57 21.55
N GLU A 149 12.79 -2.42 22.19
CA GLU A 149 13.85 -2.28 23.21
C GLU A 149 13.59 -3.11 24.47
N SER A 150 12.32 -3.45 24.73
CA SER A 150 11.87 -4.28 25.85
C SER A 150 11.94 -5.78 25.59
N ASP A 151 12.02 -6.21 24.32
CA ASP A 151 11.91 -7.62 23.97
C ASP A 151 13.26 -8.32 24.15
N ASP A 152 13.27 -9.50 24.77
CA ASP A 152 14.44 -10.36 24.71
C ASP A 152 14.60 -10.99 23.32
N PHE A 153 15.83 -11.38 23.01
CA PHE A 153 16.18 -11.90 21.70
C PHE A 153 15.36 -13.15 21.30
N LEU A 154 15.12 -14.06 22.25
CA LEU A 154 14.43 -15.32 21.94
C LEU A 154 12.94 -15.07 21.65
N THR A 155 12.32 -14.17 22.41
CA THR A 155 10.97 -13.67 22.12
C THR A 155 10.91 -13.06 20.72
N HIS A 156 11.88 -12.23 20.35
CA HIS A 156 11.91 -11.62 19.01
C HIS A 156 12.13 -12.65 17.88
N VAL A 157 12.97 -13.67 18.09
CA VAL A 157 13.14 -14.78 17.13
C VAL A 157 11.80 -15.49 16.88
N GLY A 158 11.03 -15.74 17.95
CA GLY A 158 9.69 -16.31 17.85
C GLY A 158 8.73 -15.43 17.04
N ILE A 159 8.77 -14.11 17.27
CA ILE A 159 7.96 -13.13 16.50
C ILE A 159 8.35 -13.15 15.02
N VAL A 160 9.64 -13.11 14.69
CA VAL A 160 10.10 -13.15 13.29
C VAL A 160 9.62 -14.42 12.59
N ASN A 161 9.76 -15.59 13.23
CA ASN A 161 9.30 -16.85 12.65
C ASN A 161 7.78 -16.83 12.42
N ARG A 162 6.99 -16.38 13.41
CA ARG A 162 5.53 -16.29 13.31
C ARG A 162 5.09 -15.39 12.15
N GLU A 163 5.66 -14.19 12.05
CA GLU A 163 5.29 -13.24 10.99
C GLU A 163 5.74 -13.73 9.61
N CYS A 164 6.89 -14.42 9.50
CA CYS A 164 7.35 -15.03 8.25
C CYS A 164 6.46 -16.20 7.78
N GLU A 165 5.94 -17.03 8.69
CA GLU A 165 4.96 -18.07 8.33
C GLU A 165 3.64 -17.43 7.89
N ARG A 166 3.17 -16.40 8.60
CA ARG A 166 1.98 -15.62 8.22
C ARG A 166 2.16 -14.87 6.89
N PHE A 167 3.39 -14.47 6.55
CA PHE A 167 3.74 -13.82 5.28
C PHE A 167 3.45 -14.72 4.05
N LYS A 168 3.42 -16.05 4.25
CA LYS A 168 3.25 -17.07 3.20
C LYS A 168 4.28 -16.92 2.09
N LEU A 169 5.56 -16.88 2.47
CA LEU A 169 6.66 -16.63 1.53
C LEU A 169 6.72 -17.67 0.40
N LYS A 170 6.39 -18.93 0.68
CA LYS A 170 6.38 -20.02 -0.30
C LYS A 170 5.35 -19.83 -1.41
N ASP A 171 4.24 -19.15 -1.10
CA ASP A 171 3.16 -18.88 -2.06
C ASP A 171 3.41 -17.57 -2.85
N LEU A 172 4.47 -16.83 -2.52
CA LEU A 172 4.77 -15.53 -3.13
C LEU A 172 5.65 -15.68 -4.37
N SER A 173 5.08 -15.36 -5.53
CA SER A 173 5.86 -15.31 -6.78
C SER A 173 6.82 -14.11 -6.80
N GLU A 174 7.84 -14.18 -7.65
CA GLU A 174 8.81 -13.09 -7.81
C GLU A 174 8.14 -11.78 -8.24
N ASP A 175 7.17 -11.85 -9.15
CA ASP A 175 6.44 -10.66 -9.63
C ASP A 175 5.51 -10.10 -8.56
N GLN A 176 4.87 -10.94 -7.74
CA GLN A 176 4.12 -10.48 -6.57
C GLN A 176 5.02 -9.78 -5.55
N PHE A 177 6.23 -10.32 -5.32
CA PHE A 177 7.19 -9.68 -4.44
C PHE A 177 7.61 -8.30 -4.98
N LYS A 178 7.93 -8.18 -6.27
CA LYS A 178 8.22 -6.87 -6.90
C LYS A 178 7.05 -5.90 -6.76
N SER A 179 5.83 -6.37 -7.01
CA SER A 179 4.60 -5.59 -6.87
C SER A 179 4.38 -5.11 -5.43
N LEU A 180 4.60 -5.99 -4.43
CA LEU A 180 4.56 -5.66 -3.01
C LEU A 180 5.57 -4.56 -2.67
N ILE A 181 6.83 -4.70 -3.08
CA ILE A 181 7.87 -3.69 -2.84
C ILE A 181 7.50 -2.34 -3.46
N LEU A 182 6.97 -2.34 -4.68
CA LEU A 182 6.49 -1.13 -5.33
C LEU A 182 5.38 -0.47 -4.50
N ILE A 183 4.33 -1.21 -4.13
CA ILE A 183 3.22 -0.68 -3.33
C ILE A 183 3.73 -0.08 -2.02
N CYS A 184 4.63 -0.77 -1.31
CA CYS A 184 5.25 -0.30 -0.07
C CYS A 184 6.06 1.01 -0.23
N SER A 185 6.57 1.27 -1.44
CA SER A 185 7.32 2.50 -1.75
C SER A 185 6.42 3.70 -2.09
N LEU A 186 5.16 3.48 -2.45
CA LEU A 186 4.18 4.52 -2.82
C LEU A 186 3.55 5.17 -1.57
N GLN A 187 4.37 5.73 -0.69
CA GLN A 187 3.90 6.29 0.59
C GLN A 187 3.20 7.64 0.44
N SER A 188 3.62 8.45 -0.55
CA SER A 188 3.06 9.78 -0.82
C SER A 188 1.58 9.74 -1.22
N GLU A 189 0.80 10.69 -0.71
CA GLU A 189 -0.61 10.91 -1.07
C GLU A 189 -0.86 11.06 -2.57
N ARG A 190 0.14 11.51 -3.34
CA ARG A 190 0.07 11.58 -4.82
C ARG A 190 -0.36 10.24 -5.45
N PHE A 191 -0.02 9.13 -4.80
CA PHE A 191 -0.26 7.78 -5.28
C PHE A 191 -1.40 7.06 -4.55
N ALA A 192 -2.22 7.76 -3.74
CA ALA A 192 -3.28 7.14 -2.96
C ALA A 192 -4.23 6.31 -3.84
N ASP A 193 -4.71 6.87 -4.95
CA ASP A 193 -5.67 6.18 -5.84
C ASP A 193 -5.10 4.91 -6.46
N ILE A 194 -3.86 4.97 -6.96
CA ILE A 194 -3.21 3.79 -7.55
C ILE A 194 -2.88 2.77 -6.46
N ARG A 195 -2.42 3.20 -5.28
CA ARG A 195 -2.15 2.32 -4.14
C ARG A 195 -3.40 1.54 -3.73
N THR A 196 -4.55 2.20 -3.57
CA THR A 196 -5.82 1.54 -3.23
C THR A 196 -6.22 0.49 -4.27
N ARG A 197 -6.08 0.80 -5.56
CA ARG A 197 -6.35 -0.16 -6.65
C ARG A 197 -5.40 -1.36 -6.64
N LEU A 198 -4.11 -1.10 -6.43
CA LEU A 198 -3.09 -2.15 -6.40
C LEU A 198 -3.26 -3.07 -5.18
N LEU A 199 -3.66 -2.54 -4.02
CA LEU A 199 -3.95 -3.35 -2.84
C LEU A 199 -5.05 -4.37 -3.11
N HIS A 200 -6.12 -3.95 -3.81
CA HIS A 200 -7.19 -4.86 -4.19
C HIS A 200 -6.72 -5.94 -5.19
N ARG A 201 -5.91 -5.56 -6.20
CA ARG A 201 -5.42 -6.51 -7.21
C ARG A 201 -4.39 -7.50 -6.65
N LEU A 202 -3.57 -7.08 -5.69
CA LEU A 202 -2.55 -7.96 -5.09
C LEU A 202 -3.18 -9.18 -4.42
N ASP A 203 -4.36 -9.04 -3.83
CA ASP A 203 -5.07 -10.14 -3.18
C ASP A 203 -5.80 -11.07 -4.17
N GLN A 204 -6.07 -10.61 -5.40
CA GLN A 204 -6.87 -11.34 -6.40
C GLN A 204 -6.05 -11.93 -7.55
N GLU A 205 -4.88 -11.37 -7.84
CA GLU A 205 -4.10 -11.69 -9.04
C GLU A 205 -2.67 -12.10 -8.68
N PRO A 206 -2.38 -13.41 -8.52
CA PRO A 206 -1.04 -13.90 -8.15
C PRO A 206 0.03 -13.67 -9.23
N THR A 207 -0.35 -13.17 -10.41
CA THR A 207 0.55 -12.88 -11.55
C THR A 207 0.73 -11.39 -11.83
N LEU A 208 0.25 -10.50 -10.94
CA LEU A 208 0.41 -9.04 -11.11
C LEU A 208 1.89 -8.65 -11.26
N SER A 209 2.28 -8.21 -12.46
CA SER A 209 3.63 -7.78 -12.77
C SER A 209 3.79 -6.26 -12.72
N LEU A 210 5.04 -5.78 -12.65
CA LEU A 210 5.32 -4.34 -12.71
C LEU A 210 4.84 -3.68 -14.01
N LYS A 211 4.79 -4.43 -15.12
CA LYS A 211 4.27 -3.94 -16.40
C LYS A 211 2.77 -3.68 -16.32
N ASP A 212 2.03 -4.59 -15.69
CA ASP A 212 0.59 -4.45 -15.49
C ASP A 212 0.28 -3.27 -14.57
N ILE A 213 1.11 -3.04 -13.55
CA ILE A 213 0.99 -1.87 -12.67
C ILE A 213 1.23 -0.57 -13.44
N ALA A 214 2.25 -0.50 -14.30
CA ALA A 214 2.52 0.67 -15.12
C ALA A 214 1.36 0.97 -16.09
N ALA A 215 0.80 -0.08 -16.71
CA ALA A 215 -0.38 0.03 -17.56
C ALA A 215 -1.61 0.52 -16.78
N GLU A 216 -1.83 0.03 -15.56
CA GLU A 216 -2.92 0.48 -14.70
C GLU A 216 -2.74 1.95 -14.27
N HIS A 217 -1.52 2.37 -13.95
CA HIS A 217 -1.23 3.79 -13.68
C HIS A 217 -1.55 4.68 -14.88
N GLN A 218 -1.19 4.26 -16.09
CA GLN A 218 -1.53 4.99 -17.31
C GLN A 218 -3.05 5.04 -17.52
N ARG A 219 -3.74 3.92 -17.35
CA ARG A 219 -5.20 3.84 -17.43
C ARG A 219 -5.88 4.77 -16.42
N LEU A 220 -5.39 4.80 -15.19
CA LEU A 220 -5.88 5.70 -14.15
C LEU A 220 -5.66 7.18 -14.52
N THR A 221 -4.54 7.50 -15.14
CA THR A 221 -4.25 8.86 -15.64
C THR A 221 -5.25 9.27 -16.72
N ASN A 222 -5.54 8.37 -17.67
CA ASN A 222 -6.54 8.61 -18.71
C ASN A 222 -7.94 8.80 -18.08
N LEU A 223 -8.33 7.95 -17.13
CA LEU A 223 -9.63 8.05 -16.45
C LEU A 223 -9.79 9.38 -15.69
N LYS A 224 -8.72 9.87 -15.07
CA LYS A 224 -8.71 11.20 -14.43
C LYS A 224 -8.93 12.30 -15.47
N HIS A 225 -8.27 12.22 -16.63
CA HIS A 225 -8.48 13.17 -17.72
C HIS A 225 -9.94 13.13 -18.23
N ASP A 226 -10.48 11.94 -18.50
CA ASP A 226 -11.85 11.77 -18.96
C ASP A 226 -12.88 12.30 -17.95
N THR A 227 -12.62 12.09 -16.65
CA THR A 227 -13.46 12.65 -15.57
C THR A 227 -13.46 14.19 -15.63
N THR A 228 -12.30 14.81 -15.83
CA THR A 228 -12.22 16.28 -16.00
C THR A 228 -12.92 16.79 -17.25
N LEU A 229 -12.89 16.03 -18.36
CA LEU A 229 -13.60 16.37 -19.59
C LEU A 229 -15.12 16.38 -19.38
N VAL A 230 -15.64 15.35 -18.71
CA VAL A 230 -17.07 15.26 -18.37
C VAL A 230 -17.48 16.36 -17.40
N GLN A 231 -16.67 16.62 -16.36
CA GLN A 231 -16.94 17.66 -15.36
C GLN A 231 -16.89 19.08 -15.94
N SER A 232 -16.04 19.32 -16.94
CA SER A 232 -15.97 20.59 -17.66
C SER A 232 -17.06 20.73 -18.74
N GLY A 233 -17.96 19.75 -18.89
CA GLY A 233 -19.05 19.79 -19.86
C GLY A 233 -18.59 19.79 -21.31
N GLY A 234 -17.39 19.26 -21.60
CA GLY A 234 -16.81 19.29 -22.95
C GLY A 234 -16.29 20.67 -23.40
N HIS A 235 -16.30 21.69 -22.54
CA HIS A 235 -15.67 22.99 -22.79
C HIS A 235 -14.17 22.95 -22.48
N SER A 236 -13.46 21.95 -23.02
CA SER A 236 -12.04 22.17 -23.29
C SER A 236 -11.98 23.08 -24.50
N GLU A 237 -11.24 24.20 -24.45
CA GLU A 237 -10.99 25.07 -25.59
C GLU A 237 -10.30 24.25 -26.70
N ILE A 238 -11.09 23.52 -27.49
CA ILE A 238 -10.68 23.06 -28.80
C ILE A 238 -10.60 24.35 -29.62
N GLU A 239 -9.40 24.95 -29.69
CA GLU A 239 -9.08 25.98 -30.67
C GLU A 239 -9.25 25.36 -32.07
N VAL A 240 -10.49 25.36 -32.56
CA VAL A 240 -10.77 25.16 -33.96
C VAL A 240 -10.31 26.43 -34.67
N HIS A 241 -9.19 26.35 -35.40
CA HIS A 241 -8.76 27.43 -36.29
C HIS A 241 -9.79 27.63 -37.41
N ALA A 242 -10.82 28.42 -37.13
CA ALA A 242 -11.76 28.89 -38.15
C ALA A 242 -11.03 29.88 -39.08
N VAL A 243 -10.79 29.45 -40.32
CA VAL A 243 -10.30 30.33 -41.39
C VAL A 243 -11.45 31.23 -41.83
N HIS A 244 -11.59 32.40 -41.21
CA HIS A 244 -12.50 33.42 -41.71
C HIS A 244 -11.84 34.21 -42.85
N GLN A 245 -12.35 34.00 -44.07
CA GLN A 245 -12.13 34.89 -45.20
C GLN A 245 -12.61 36.31 -44.85
N LYS A 246 -11.78 37.30 -45.14
CA LYS A 246 -12.09 38.72 -44.92
C LYS A 246 -13.10 39.23 -45.96
N PRO A 247 -14.17 39.94 -45.54
CA PRO A 247 -14.79 40.95 -46.39
C PRO A 247 -14.05 42.29 -46.26
N SER A 248 -13.83 42.93 -47.41
CA SER A 248 -13.26 44.26 -47.60
C SER A 248 -14.22 45.38 -47.13
N PRO A 249 -13.73 46.60 -46.76
CA PRO A 249 -14.53 47.61 -46.08
C PRO A 249 -15.10 48.70 -47.02
N ARG A 250 -16.34 49.15 -46.75
CA ARG A 250 -16.85 50.49 -47.07
C ARG A 250 -17.67 50.95 -45.86
N GLN A 251 -17.17 51.92 -45.08
CA GLN A 251 -17.28 53.38 -45.25
C GLN A 251 -18.53 53.97 -44.55
N LEU A 252 -18.23 55.05 -43.80
CA LEU A 252 -19.07 56.18 -43.38
C LEU A 252 -19.65 56.18 -41.95
N THR A 253 -19.13 57.17 -41.21
CA THR A 253 -19.58 57.84 -39.97
C THR A 253 -20.77 58.80 -40.24
N PRO A 254 -21.28 59.62 -39.27
CA PRO A 254 -21.42 59.49 -37.80
C PRO A 254 -22.84 59.91 -37.30
N ALA A 255 -23.01 59.98 -35.96
CA ALA A 255 -23.93 60.84 -35.15
C ALA A 255 -24.93 60.04 -34.30
N THR A 256 -25.41 60.42 -33.11
CA THR A 256 -25.10 61.36 -32.01
C THR A 256 -26.10 60.99 -30.87
N THR A 257 -25.87 61.46 -29.64
CA THR A 257 -26.79 61.55 -28.47
C THR A 257 -26.85 60.40 -27.45
N THR A 258 -26.46 60.76 -26.22
CA THR A 258 -26.77 60.17 -24.90
C THR A 258 -28.10 60.77 -24.37
N PRO A 259 -28.59 60.53 -23.11
CA PRO A 259 -28.26 59.57 -22.03
C PRO A 259 -29.52 58.81 -21.49
N THR A 260 -29.44 57.89 -20.52
CA THR A 260 -29.95 58.08 -19.13
C THR A 260 -29.72 56.81 -18.25
N SER A 261 -29.44 57.09 -16.96
CA SER A 261 -29.21 56.34 -15.70
C SER A 261 -29.97 55.01 -15.45
N CYS A 262 -29.65 54.06 -14.54
CA CYS A 262 -29.16 54.04 -13.13
C CYS A 262 -28.51 52.65 -12.81
N ALA A 263 -27.32 52.53 -12.20
CA ALA A 263 -27.02 52.24 -10.76
C ALA A 263 -27.53 50.86 -10.23
N LYS A 264 -26.81 49.92 -9.57
CA LYS A 264 -25.50 49.79 -8.85
C LYS A 264 -25.01 48.29 -8.86
N PRO A 265 -24.15 47.79 -7.94
CA PRO A 265 -22.71 47.58 -8.13
C PRO A 265 -22.30 46.08 -8.16
N ALA A 266 -21.26 45.74 -8.92
CA ALA A 266 -20.56 44.47 -8.76
C ALA A 266 -19.06 44.72 -8.90
N ASP A 267 -18.29 44.17 -7.96
CA ASP A 267 -16.83 44.21 -7.91
C ASP A 267 -16.21 43.72 -9.24
N LYS A 268 -15.96 44.67 -10.14
CA LYS A 268 -15.19 44.41 -11.35
C LYS A 268 -13.72 44.38 -10.96
N LYS A 269 -13.19 43.17 -10.73
CA LYS A 269 -11.76 42.90 -10.90
C LYS A 269 -11.37 43.52 -12.25
N ARG A 270 -10.54 44.56 -12.21
CA ARG A 270 -10.07 45.23 -13.43
C ARG A 270 -9.42 44.17 -14.31
N PRO A 271 -9.74 44.11 -15.62
CA PRO A 271 -9.13 43.13 -16.50
C PRO A 271 -7.62 43.35 -16.48
N ILE A 272 -6.87 42.38 -15.96
CA ILE A 272 -5.42 42.35 -16.04
C ILE A 272 -5.11 41.96 -17.50
N PRO A 273 -4.26 42.71 -18.22
CA PRO A 273 -3.93 42.36 -19.60
C PRO A 273 -3.23 40.99 -19.63
N PRO A 274 -3.44 40.17 -20.67
CA PRO A 274 -2.86 38.82 -20.76
C PRO A 274 -1.32 38.82 -20.89
N SER A 275 -0.70 39.97 -21.17
CA SER A 275 0.76 40.13 -21.23
C SER A 275 1.19 41.53 -20.78
N ARG A 276 2.49 41.67 -20.47
CA ARG A 276 3.13 42.99 -20.30
C ARG A 276 2.95 43.84 -21.56
N CYS A 277 2.75 45.14 -21.38
CA CYS A 277 2.57 46.09 -22.48
C CYS A 277 3.79 46.09 -23.42
N TRP A 278 3.60 45.89 -24.71
CA TRP A 278 4.70 45.91 -25.69
C TRP A 278 5.29 47.32 -25.93
N ASN A 279 4.63 48.40 -25.46
CA ASN A 279 5.14 49.77 -25.58
C ASN A 279 6.16 50.10 -24.47
N CYS A 280 6.00 49.56 -23.25
CA CYS A 280 6.82 49.96 -22.10
C CYS A 280 7.12 48.86 -21.05
N GLY A 281 6.60 47.65 -21.23
CA GLY A 281 6.84 46.50 -20.35
C GLY A 281 6.06 46.46 -19.04
N ALA A 282 5.26 47.49 -18.71
CA ALA A 282 4.41 47.48 -17.53
C ALA A 282 3.09 46.70 -17.73
N TRP A 283 2.43 46.29 -16.65
CA TRP A 283 1.17 45.55 -16.68
C TRP A 283 -0.03 46.48 -16.88
N HIS A 284 -0.31 46.82 -18.14
CA HIS A 284 -1.55 47.48 -18.60
C HIS A 284 -1.81 47.18 -20.09
N PHE A 285 -3.04 47.37 -20.55
CA PHE A 285 -3.34 47.27 -21.99
C PHE A 285 -2.64 48.37 -22.77
N ALA A 286 -2.01 48.05 -23.90
CA ALA A 286 -1.25 49.01 -24.72
C ALA A 286 -2.05 50.27 -25.13
N LYS A 287 -3.38 50.16 -25.26
CA LYS A 287 -4.25 51.30 -25.54
C LYS A 287 -4.24 52.39 -24.47
N PHE A 288 -3.91 52.04 -23.23
CA PHE A 288 -3.81 52.96 -22.07
C PHE A 288 -2.36 53.27 -21.68
N CYS A 289 -1.39 52.91 -22.53
CA CYS A 289 0.01 53.15 -22.23
C CYS A 289 0.34 54.65 -22.42
N PRO A 290 0.99 55.31 -21.44
CA PRO A 290 1.51 56.67 -21.60
C PRO A 290 2.48 56.80 -22.78
N PHE A 291 3.16 55.70 -23.13
CA PHE A 291 4.13 55.64 -24.23
C PHE A 291 3.49 55.30 -25.60
N LYS A 292 2.16 55.24 -25.71
CA LYS A 292 1.46 54.94 -26.98
C LYS A 292 1.75 55.97 -28.09
N ASN A 293 2.01 57.22 -27.72
CA ASN A 293 2.40 58.29 -28.66
C ASN A 293 3.84 58.75 -28.44
N TYR A 294 4.65 58.00 -27.71
CA TYR A 294 6.04 58.34 -27.48
C TYR A 294 6.86 58.04 -28.74
N ARG A 295 7.68 59.01 -29.17
CA ARG A 295 8.61 58.86 -30.30
C ARG A 295 9.90 58.21 -29.81
N CYS A 296 10.14 56.98 -30.26
CA CYS A 296 11.35 56.25 -29.92
C CYS A 296 12.59 56.89 -30.54
N ARG A 297 13.59 57.24 -29.73
CA ARG A 297 14.85 57.86 -30.21
C ARG A 297 15.75 56.93 -31.04
N LYS A 298 15.45 55.63 -31.09
CA LYS A 298 16.23 54.64 -31.87
C LYS A 298 15.73 54.44 -33.30
N CYS A 299 14.44 54.65 -33.55
CA CYS A 299 13.80 54.34 -34.84
C CYS A 299 12.84 55.42 -35.33
N ASP A 300 12.67 56.51 -34.57
CA ASP A 300 11.72 57.60 -34.79
C ASP A 300 10.24 57.22 -34.95
N MET A 301 9.89 55.95 -34.69
CA MET A 301 8.51 55.46 -34.72
C MET A 301 7.81 55.73 -33.39
N LEU A 302 6.50 56.00 -33.47
CA LEU A 302 5.63 56.18 -32.31
C LEU A 302 5.24 54.83 -31.68
N GLY A 303 5.03 54.84 -30.36
CA GLY A 303 4.33 53.77 -29.67
C GLY A 303 5.19 52.78 -28.89
N HIS A 304 6.45 53.08 -28.60
CA HIS A 304 7.25 52.26 -27.68
C HIS A 304 8.45 53.04 -27.12
N LYS A 305 8.91 52.66 -25.92
CA LYS A 305 10.13 53.18 -25.29
C LYS A 305 11.38 52.53 -25.91
N GLU A 306 12.53 53.19 -25.85
CA GLU A 306 13.80 52.75 -26.47
C GLU A 306 14.25 51.35 -26.05
N THR A 307 13.89 50.91 -24.85
CA THR A 307 14.18 49.57 -24.31
C THR A 307 13.33 48.47 -24.93
N PHE A 308 12.23 48.83 -25.60
CA PHE A 308 11.31 47.91 -26.29
C PHE A 308 11.32 48.12 -27.81
N CYS A 309 12.32 48.84 -28.34
CA CYS A 309 12.55 49.01 -29.76
C CYS A 309 13.07 47.70 -30.37
N LYS A 310 12.34 47.17 -31.36
CA LYS A 310 12.72 45.94 -32.07
C LYS A 310 13.63 46.20 -33.28
N GLN A 311 13.94 47.46 -33.62
CA GLN A 311 14.94 47.75 -34.64
C GLN A 311 16.33 47.49 -34.06
N LYS A 312 17.06 46.54 -34.67
CA LYS A 312 18.50 46.37 -34.46
C LYS A 312 19.19 47.65 -34.92
N GLU A 313 20.10 48.18 -34.13
CA GLU A 313 21.01 49.25 -34.55
C GLU A 313 21.75 48.77 -35.82
N THR A 314 21.31 49.23 -36.98
CA THR A 314 22.06 49.05 -38.22
C THR A 314 23.21 50.03 -38.20
N ARG A 315 24.32 49.64 -37.56
CA ARG A 315 25.62 50.17 -37.95
C ARG A 315 25.89 49.72 -39.39
N THR A 316 25.92 50.70 -40.26
CA THR A 316 26.32 50.64 -41.67
C THR A 316 27.52 49.72 -41.90
N ARG A 317 27.37 48.70 -42.77
CA ARG A 317 28.34 48.33 -43.83
C ARG A 317 27.83 47.15 -44.68
N SER A 318 27.27 47.52 -45.83
CA SER A 318 27.53 46.99 -47.18
C SER A 318 28.03 45.55 -47.40
N ARG A 319 27.39 44.90 -48.41
CA ARG A 319 27.79 43.72 -49.21
C ARG A 319 27.56 42.37 -48.53
N SER A 320 27.12 41.30 -49.18
CA SER A 320 26.61 41.04 -50.54
C SER A 320 25.90 39.68 -50.48
N ARG A 321 24.91 39.51 -51.37
CA ARG A 321 24.20 38.28 -51.74
C ARG A 321 25.10 37.03 -51.74
N ARG A 322 24.52 35.88 -51.36
CA ARG A 322 24.13 34.83 -52.32
C ARG A 322 23.21 33.78 -51.68
N ARG A 323 22.09 33.52 -52.35
CA ARG A 323 21.26 32.32 -52.24
C ARG A 323 22.00 31.16 -52.89
N PHE A 324 21.87 29.95 -52.35
CA PHE A 324 21.66 28.75 -53.18
C PHE A 324 20.75 27.75 -52.44
N ARG A 325 19.79 27.22 -53.20
CA ARG A 325 18.87 26.13 -52.85
C ARG A 325 19.57 24.79 -53.11
N SER A 326 19.17 23.73 -52.40
CA SER A 326 19.23 22.36 -52.91
C SER A 326 17.97 21.59 -52.51
N PHE A 327 17.41 20.89 -53.50
CA PHE A 327 16.35 19.88 -53.37
C PHE A 327 17.00 18.49 -53.23
N SER A 328 16.35 17.64 -52.42
CA SER A 328 16.08 16.17 -52.51
C SER A 328 16.87 15.32 -53.55
N LYS A 329 17.24 14.04 -53.38
CA LYS A 329 16.77 12.89 -52.55
C LYS A 329 17.72 11.66 -52.82
N PRO A 330 17.43 10.38 -52.46
CA PRO A 330 18.26 9.50 -51.61
C PRO A 330 18.92 8.28 -52.32
N ALA A 331 19.76 7.51 -51.59
CA ALA A 331 19.97 6.07 -51.81
C ALA A 331 20.68 5.39 -50.61
N GLU A 332 20.27 4.16 -50.35
CA GLU A 332 20.76 3.22 -49.31
C GLU A 332 22.15 2.64 -49.63
N SER A 333 22.90 2.24 -48.60
CA SER A 333 23.51 0.90 -48.48
C SER A 333 24.30 0.75 -47.16
N LEU A 334 24.19 -0.43 -46.58
CA LEU A 334 24.82 -0.87 -45.34
C LEU A 334 26.33 -1.09 -45.49
N SER A 335 27.10 -0.69 -44.47
CA SER A 335 28.29 -1.44 -44.05
C SER A 335 28.66 -1.12 -42.60
N VAL A 336 28.76 -2.19 -41.80
CA VAL A 336 29.15 -2.24 -40.39
C VAL A 336 30.59 -1.76 -40.21
N SER A 337 30.85 -0.95 -39.16
CA SER A 337 32.17 -0.84 -38.54
C SER A 337 32.09 -0.28 -37.11
N THR A 338 32.52 -1.13 -36.18
CA THR A 338 33.32 -0.82 -34.97
C THR A 338 32.63 -0.17 -33.76
N VAL A 339 32.52 -0.97 -32.70
CA VAL A 339 32.22 -0.59 -31.32
C VAL A 339 33.39 0.21 -30.76
N ASN A 340 33.17 1.48 -30.43
CA ASN A 340 34.11 2.26 -29.63
C ASN A 340 34.06 1.74 -28.18
N HIS A 341 35.07 0.97 -27.80
CA HIS A 341 35.44 0.73 -26.41
C HIS A 341 35.93 2.05 -25.79
N ILE A 342 35.10 2.68 -24.97
CA ILE A 342 35.55 3.75 -24.06
C ILE A 342 35.83 3.11 -22.71
N HIS A 343 37.11 2.98 -22.36
CA HIS A 343 37.55 2.75 -20.99
C HIS A 343 37.21 4.00 -20.14
N GLN A 344 36.07 3.98 -19.44
CA GLN A 344 35.87 4.87 -18.31
C GLN A 344 36.42 4.22 -17.04
N ARG A 345 37.53 4.78 -16.53
CA ARG A 345 38.00 4.50 -15.16
C ARG A 345 36.95 5.02 -14.17
N PRO A 346 36.58 4.29 -13.11
CA PRO A 346 35.65 4.80 -12.11
C PRO A 346 36.37 5.88 -11.29
N ALA A 347 35.99 7.14 -11.49
CA ALA A 347 36.41 8.24 -10.62
C ALA A 347 35.67 8.11 -9.28
N ARG A 348 36.34 7.52 -8.27
CA ARG A 348 35.86 7.57 -6.88
C ARG A 348 35.91 9.01 -6.40
N LYS A 349 34.76 9.56 -6.01
CA LYS A 349 34.68 10.82 -5.27
C LYS A 349 34.80 10.51 -3.78
N TYR A 350 35.85 11.00 -3.14
CA TYR A 350 35.96 11.01 -1.69
C TYR A 350 35.37 12.31 -1.16
N VAL A 351 34.54 12.21 -0.13
CA VAL A 351 34.07 13.36 0.65
C VAL A 351 34.71 13.25 2.02
N SER A 352 35.50 14.27 2.37
CA SER A 352 36.03 14.43 3.72
C SER A 352 34.95 15.06 4.59
N VAL A 353 34.47 14.35 5.60
CA VAL A 353 33.56 14.89 6.61
C VAL A 353 34.41 15.26 7.83
N GLN A 354 34.49 16.55 8.15
CA GLN A 354 34.98 17.00 9.45
C GLN A 354 33.82 16.92 10.45
N ILE A 355 33.98 16.10 11.49
CA ILE A 355 33.06 16.06 12.62
C ILE A 355 33.79 16.61 13.83
N ASN A 356 33.21 17.68 14.40
CA ASN A 356 33.61 18.42 15.60
C ASN A 356 34.94 19.19 15.49
N GLY A 357 34.83 20.45 15.07
CA GLY A 357 35.97 21.36 14.91
C GLY A 357 36.89 21.41 16.12
N GLN A 358 38.07 20.81 15.95
CA GLN A 358 39.39 21.34 16.27
C GLN A 358 40.41 20.71 15.32
#